data_AF-A0A286UCC2-F1
#
_entry.id   AF-A0A286UCC2-F1
#
_cell.length_a   1.000
_cell.length_b   1.000
_cell.length_c   1.000
_cell.angle_alpha   90.00
_cell.angle_beta   90.00
_cell.angle_gamma   90.00
#
_symmetry.space_group_name_H-M   'P 1'
#
loop_
_entity.id
_entity.type
_entity.pdbx_description
1 polymer ?
#
loop_
_entity_poly.entity_id
_entity_poly.type
_entity_poly.pdbx_seq_one_letter_code
_entity_poly.pdbx_strand_id
1 'polypeptide(L)'
;MSIDAYKEVLVLCPPDDPWQYEARNNLGVCLKNRYLHLRNMIDLEGSIKLHDEALSLRQQGHPNRPQALCNLGAVLGMMFEISKDMEYYNQWGLLRILQRKWRGVGIM
;
A
#
# COMPACT_ATOMS: atom_id res chain seq x y z
N MET A 1 -14.21 -10.34 -5.90
CA MET A 1 -15.09 -9.70 -6.91
C MET A 1 -14.52 -8.38 -7.41
N SER A 2 -14.32 -7.31 -6.63
CA SER A 2 -13.72 -6.07 -7.17
C SER A 2 -12.21 -6.17 -7.45
N ILE A 3 -11.45 -6.78 -6.55
CA ILE A 3 -9.98 -6.96 -6.67
C ILE A 3 -9.65 -7.79 -7.92
N ASP A 4 -10.34 -8.91 -8.11
CA ASP A 4 -10.06 -9.85 -9.19
C ASP A 4 -10.39 -9.23 -10.56
N ALA A 5 -11.50 -8.49 -10.65
CA ALA A 5 -11.88 -7.78 -11.86
C ALA A 5 -10.82 -6.73 -12.28
N TYR A 6 -10.32 -5.92 -11.35
CA TYR A 6 -9.26 -4.97 -11.71
C TYR A 6 -7.93 -5.64 -12.06
N LYS A 7 -7.60 -6.78 -11.43
CA LYS A 7 -6.42 -7.57 -11.82
C LYS A 7 -6.56 -8.12 -13.23
N GLU A 8 -7.75 -8.58 -13.60
CA GLU A 8 -8.04 -9.06 -14.95
C GLU A 8 -7.87 -7.95 -15.99
N VAL A 9 -8.36 -6.74 -15.71
CA VAL A 9 -8.14 -5.57 -16.58
C VAL A 9 -6.65 -5.31 -16.80
N LEU A 10 -5.82 -5.38 -15.75
CA LEU A 10 -4.37 -5.17 -15.87
C LEU A 10 -3.67 -6.21 -16.74
N VAL A 11 -4.20 -7.44 -16.81
CA VAL A 11 -3.67 -8.51 -17.66
C VAL A 11 -4.13 -8.36 -19.10
N LEU A 12 -5.37 -7.91 -19.33
CA LEU A 12 -5.97 -7.81 -20.66
C LEU A 12 -5.55 -6.54 -21.42
N CYS A 13 -5.36 -5.43 -20.73
CA CYS A 13 -5.00 -4.17 -21.38
C CYS A 13 -3.49 -4.10 -21.69
N PRO A 14 -3.08 -3.49 -22.82
CA PRO A 14 -1.69 -3.10 -23.06
C PRO A 14 -1.21 -2.04 -22.04
N PRO A 15 0.11 -1.90 -21.77
CA PRO A 15 0.64 -0.91 -20.82
C PRO A 15 0.30 0.55 -21.11
N ASP A 16 0.12 0.91 -22.39
CA ASP A 16 -0.18 2.29 -22.83
C ASP A 16 -1.69 2.60 -22.83
N ASP A 17 -2.53 1.64 -22.47
CA ASP A 17 -3.98 1.81 -22.45
C ASP A 17 -4.41 2.74 -21.30
N PRO A 18 -5.26 3.75 -21.55
CA PRO A 18 -5.82 4.61 -20.51
C PRO A 18 -6.44 3.86 -19.31
N TRP A 19 -6.99 2.67 -19.52
CA TRP A 19 -7.57 1.80 -18.48
C TRP A 19 -6.52 1.28 -17.49
N GLN A 20 -5.24 1.24 -17.86
CA GLN A 20 -4.14 0.84 -16.96
C GLN A 20 -4.04 1.74 -15.73
N TYR A 21 -4.32 3.04 -15.90
CA TYR A 21 -4.36 4.00 -14.81
C TYR A 21 -5.55 3.70 -13.88
N GLU A 22 -6.76 3.61 -14.43
CA GLU A 22 -7.99 3.43 -13.67
C GLU A 22 -7.97 2.12 -12.90
N ALA A 23 -7.53 1.03 -13.54
CA ALA A 23 -7.43 -0.28 -12.92
C ALA A 23 -6.46 -0.29 -11.72
N ARG A 24 -5.28 0.34 -11.85
CA ARG A 24 -4.32 0.44 -10.73
C ARG A 24 -4.86 1.30 -9.59
N ASN A 25 -5.39 2.47 -9.91
CA ASN A 25 -5.91 3.38 -8.89
C ASN A 25 -7.07 2.73 -8.11
N ASN A 26 -8.00 2.07 -8.80
CA ASN A 26 -9.14 1.44 -8.16
C ASN A 26 -8.77 0.13 -7.44
N LEU A 27 -7.81 -0.64 -7.95
CA LEU A 27 -7.26 -1.79 -7.25
C LEU A 27 -6.58 -1.36 -5.94
N GLY A 28 -5.81 -0.26 -5.95
CA GLY A 28 -5.21 0.32 -4.75
C GLY A 28 -6.27 0.66 -3.69
N VAL A 29 -7.36 1.32 -4.09
CA VAL A 29 -8.49 1.59 -3.20
C VAL A 29 -9.10 0.30 -2.63
N CYS A 30 -9.26 -0.73 -3.46
CA CYS A 30 -9.79 -2.02 -2.99
C CYS A 30 -8.87 -2.69 -1.97
N LEU A 31 -7.55 -2.66 -2.18
CA LEU A 31 -6.58 -3.23 -1.24
C LEU A 31 -6.54 -2.43 0.07
N LYS A 32 -6.60 -1.10 -0.01
CA LYS A 32 -6.75 -0.23 1.18
C LYS A 32 -7.98 -0.61 2.00
N ASN A 33 -9.13 -0.77 1.35
CA ASN A 33 -10.36 -1.15 2.03
C ASN A 33 -10.26 -2.56 2.62
N ARG A 34 -9.63 -3.50 1.91
CA ARG A 34 -9.37 -4.85 2.44
C ARG A 34 -8.46 -4.82 3.67
N TYR A 35 -7.43 -3.98 3.67
CA TYR A 35 -6.60 -3.73 4.86
C TYR A 35 -7.43 -3.23 6.05
N LEU A 36 -8.35 -2.28 5.81
CA LEU A 36 -9.20 -1.76 6.90
C LEU A 36 -10.05 -2.85 7.57
N HIS A 37 -10.45 -3.88 6.82
CA HIS A 37 -11.23 -5.01 7.33
C HIS A 37 -10.38 -6.14 7.92
N LEU A 38 -9.27 -6.49 7.26
CA LEU A 38 -8.49 -7.70 7.57
C LEU A 38 -7.16 -7.40 8.30
N ARG A 39 -6.75 -6.13 8.38
CA ARG A 39 -5.47 -5.67 8.95
C ARG A 39 -4.24 -6.35 8.35
N ASN A 40 -4.33 -6.81 7.10
CA ASN A 40 -3.23 -7.46 6.40
C ASN A 40 -2.28 -6.42 5.79
N MET A 41 -1.08 -6.25 6.35
CA MET A 41 -0.10 -5.26 5.90
C MET A 41 0.28 -5.39 4.42
N ILE A 42 0.24 -6.61 3.86
CA ILE A 42 0.53 -6.86 2.43
C ILE A 42 -0.45 -6.09 1.53
N ASP A 43 -1.70 -5.93 1.97
CA ASP A 43 -2.70 -5.17 1.21
C ASP A 43 -2.42 -3.66 1.26
N LEU A 44 -1.95 -3.17 2.41
CA LEU A 44 -1.61 -1.76 2.56
C LEU A 44 -0.38 -1.40 1.71
N GLU A 45 0.66 -2.24 1.74
CA GLU A 45 1.85 -2.10 0.89
C GLU A 45 1.51 -2.21 -0.60
N GLY A 46 0.66 -3.17 -0.97
CA GLY A 46 0.17 -3.32 -2.34
C GLY A 46 -0.61 -2.10 -2.82
N SER A 47 -1.41 -1.49 -1.95
CA SER A 47 -2.12 -0.25 -2.24
C SER A 47 -1.17 0.92 -2.55
N ILE A 48 -0.12 1.10 -1.74
CA ILE A 48 0.91 2.13 -1.96
C ILE A 48 1.55 1.95 -3.34
N LYS A 49 2.00 0.73 -3.64
CA LYS A 49 2.65 0.42 -4.91
C LYS A 49 1.76 0.71 -6.11
N LEU A 50 0.49 0.34 -6.05
CA LEU A 50 -0.45 0.57 -7.15
C LEU A 50 -0.74 2.05 -7.38
N HIS A 51 -0.86 2.86 -6.32
CA HIS A 51 -1.04 4.30 -6.48
C HIS A 51 0.22 4.99 -7.03
N ASP A 52 1.41 4.53 -6.64
CA ASP A 52 2.67 5.00 -7.21
C ASP A 52 2.80 4.65 -8.71
N GLU A 53 2.48 3.42 -9.09
CA GLU A 53 2.41 3.00 -10.49
C GLU A 53 1.33 3.77 -11.27
N ALA A 54 0.19 4.09 -10.67
CA ALA A 54 -0.81 4.93 -11.33
C ALA A 54 -0.29 6.36 -11.58
N LEU A 55 0.53 6.90 -10.67
CA LEU A 55 1.15 8.22 -10.84
C LEU A 55 2.24 8.24 -11.91
N SER A 56 2.95 7.13 -12.14
CA SER A 56 3.94 7.06 -13.21
C SER A 56 3.29 7.14 -14.60
N LEU A 57 2.03 6.71 -14.73
CA LEU A 57 1.26 6.78 -15.98
C LEU A 57 0.69 8.17 -16.30
N ARG A 58 0.56 9.06 -15.31
CA ARG A 58 -0.08 10.38 -15.48
C ARG A 58 0.87 11.50 -15.12
N GLN A 59 1.49 12.14 -16.11
CA GLN A 59 2.43 13.25 -15.90
C GLN A 59 1.80 14.46 -15.20
N GLN A 60 2.66 15.38 -14.72
CA GLN A 60 2.23 16.63 -14.10
C GLN A 60 1.30 17.41 -15.03
N GLY A 61 0.17 17.90 -14.49
CA GLY A 61 -0.86 18.61 -15.25
C GLY A 61 -1.99 17.73 -15.79
N HIS A 62 -1.88 16.39 -15.73
CA HIS A 62 -2.98 15.51 -16.15
C HIS A 62 -4.18 15.62 -15.18
N PRO A 63 -5.44 15.73 -15.67
CA PRO A 63 -6.62 15.97 -14.85
C PRO A 63 -6.87 14.92 -13.78
N ASN A 64 -6.51 13.65 -14.05
CA ASN A 64 -6.70 12.56 -13.08
C ASN A 64 -5.54 12.40 -12.08
N ARG A 65 -4.38 13.06 -12.28
CA ARG A 65 -3.22 12.92 -11.38
C ARG A 65 -3.51 13.29 -9.92
N PRO A 66 -4.28 14.36 -9.61
CA PRO A 66 -4.63 14.70 -8.23
C PRO A 66 -5.33 13.57 -7.47
N GLN A 67 -6.17 12.79 -8.16
CA GLN A 67 -6.90 11.68 -7.52
C GLN A 67 -5.95 10.60 -6.98
N ALA A 68 -4.99 10.16 -7.79
CA ALA A 68 -3.99 9.19 -7.36
C ALA A 68 -3.08 9.74 -6.24
N LEU A 69 -2.74 11.04 -6.27
CA LEU A 69 -1.99 11.69 -5.18
C LEU A 69 -2.77 11.70 -3.87
N CYS A 70 -4.06 12.06 -3.90
CA CYS A 70 -4.91 12.04 -2.71
C CYS A 70 -5.02 10.63 -2.13
N ASN A 71 -5.20 9.62 -2.99
CA ASN A 71 -5.27 8.24 -2.55
C ASN A 71 -3.95 7.75 -1.95
N LEU A 72 -2.81 8.03 -2.60
CA LEU A 72 -1.48 7.70 -2.07
C LEU A 72 -1.24 8.38 -0.73
N GLY A 73 -1.53 9.67 -0.62
CA GLY A 73 -1.41 10.43 0.62
C GLY A 73 -2.23 9.85 1.76
N ALA A 74 -3.47 9.43 1.49
CA ALA A 74 -4.31 8.77 2.49
C ALA A 74 -3.71 7.45 2.99
N VAL A 75 -3.16 6.63 2.09
CA VAL A 75 -2.56 5.34 2.43
C VAL A 75 -1.24 5.52 3.19
N LEU A 76 -0.40 6.46 2.78
CA LEU A 76 0.84 6.82 3.49
C LEU A 76 0.56 7.39 4.88
N GLY A 77 -0.47 8.24 5.02
CA GLY A 77 -0.91 8.74 6.33
C GLY A 77 -1.34 7.61 7.26
N MET A 78 -2.10 6.63 6.77
CA MET A 78 -2.43 5.45 7.56
C MET A 78 -1.18 4.64 7.93
N MET A 79 -0.26 4.39 7.00
CA MET A 79 0.99 3.66 7.27
C MET A 79 1.83 4.36 8.35
N PHE A 80 1.87 5.69 8.34
CA PHE A 80 2.56 6.48 9.36
C PHE A 80 1.94 6.33 10.74
N GLU A 81 0.61 6.40 10.87
CA GLU A 81 -0.07 6.18 12.16
C GLU A 81 0.10 4.74 12.65
N ILE A 82 -0.01 3.75 11.77
CA ILE A 82 0.25 2.34 12.12
C ILE A 82 1.68 2.16 12.60
N SER A 83 2.64 2.79 11.93
CA SER A 83 4.06 2.71 12.29
C SER A 83 4.32 3.36 13.65
N LYS A 84 3.66 4.49 13.96
CA LYS A 84 3.69 5.09 15.29
C LYS A 84 3.06 4.22 16.35
N ASP A 85 1.91 3.62 16.08
CA ASP A 85 1.26 2.70 17.01
C ASP A 85 2.15 1.50 17.27
N MET A 86 2.72 0.91 16.21
CA MET A 86 3.67 -0.19 16.31
C MET A 86 4.92 0.23 17.06
N GLU A 87 5.47 1.43 16.81
CA GLU A 87 6.62 1.95 17.55
C GLU A 87 6.25 2.17 19.01
N TYR A 88 5.10 2.76 19.33
CA TYR A 88 4.60 2.96 20.69
C TYR A 88 4.45 1.62 21.43
N TYR A 89 3.77 0.65 20.82
CA TYR A 89 3.64 -0.70 21.38
C TYR A 89 4.95 -1.46 21.42
N ASN A 90 5.86 -1.25 20.47
CA ASN A 90 7.19 -1.85 20.49
C ASN A 90 8.05 -1.20 21.56
N GLN A 91 7.98 0.12 21.77
CA GLN A 91 8.72 0.87 22.79
C GLN A 91 8.25 0.48 24.20
N TRP A 92 6.94 0.24 24.38
CA TRP A 92 6.36 -0.36 25.58
C TRP A 92 6.53 -1.89 25.67
N GLY A 93 6.76 -2.56 24.54
CA GLY A 93 7.02 -3.99 24.39
C GLY A 93 8.50 -4.37 24.35
N LEU A 94 9.42 -3.40 24.42
CA LEU A 94 10.87 -3.60 24.38
C LEU A 94 11.34 -4.45 25.57
N LEU A 95 10.64 -4.42 26.71
CA LEU A 95 10.88 -5.35 27.82
C LEU A 95 10.54 -6.82 27.49
N ARG A 96 9.68 -7.08 26.50
CA ARG A 96 9.21 -8.44 26.17
C ARG A 96 9.89 -9.06 24.94
N ILE A 97 10.37 -8.25 23.98
CA ILE A 97 10.96 -8.74 22.72
C ILE A 97 12.49 -8.55 22.64
N LEU A 98 13.11 -7.61 23.37
CA LEU A 98 14.58 -7.55 23.45
C LEU A 98 15.20 -8.85 23.97
N GLN A 99 14.45 -9.67 24.73
CA GLN A 99 14.91 -10.99 25.17
C GLN A 99 14.77 -12.12 24.13
N ARG A 100 14.02 -11.94 23.02
CA ARG A 100 13.65 -13.04 22.13
C ARG A 100 14.13 -12.95 20.68
N LYS A 101 14.62 -11.79 20.21
CA LYS A 101 15.21 -11.68 18.84
C LYS A 101 16.70 -11.34 18.79
N TRP A 102 17.36 -11.13 19.93
CA TRP A 102 18.83 -10.94 20.04
C TRP A 102 19.52 -12.02 20.91
N ARG A 103 19.00 -13.27 20.90
CA ARG A 103 19.67 -14.45 21.48
C ARG A 103 20.01 -15.54 20.45
N GLY A 104 19.89 -15.25 19.15
CA GLY A 104 19.86 -16.31 18.12
C GLY A 104 20.71 -16.10 16.86
N VAL A 105 21.47 -15.01 16.71
CA VAL A 105 22.49 -14.89 15.66
C VAL A 105 23.70 -14.19 16.25
N GLY A 106 24.73 -14.96 16.59
CA GLY A 106 26.06 -14.46 16.93
C GLY A 106 26.95 -14.49 15.70
N ILE A 107 27.67 -13.38 15.46
CA ILE A 107 28.98 -13.27 14.80
C ILE A 107 29.47 -11.86 15.23
N MET A 108 30.57 -11.65 15.96
CA MET A 108 31.85 -12.36 16.09
C MET A 108 32.34 -12.29 17.55
#